data_AF-A0A955PH31-F1
#
_entry.id   AF-A0A955PH31-F1
#
_cell.length_a   1.000
_cell.length_b   1.000
_cell.length_c   1.000
_cell.angle_alpha   90.00
_cell.angle_beta   90.00
_cell.angle_gamma   90.00
#
_symmetry.space_group_name_H-M   'P 1'
#
loop_
_entity.id
_entity.type
_entity.pdbx_description
1 polymer ?
#
loop_
_entity_poly.entity_id
_entity_poly.type
_entity_poly.pdbx_seq_one_letter_code
_entity_poly.pdbx_strand_id
1 'polypeptide(L)' 'LRKMAETTSLNLIASGGISSLEDLKAIRDLGLDSIEGIITGKAVYSGAFTVEEGIAAVGG' A
#
# COMPACT_ATOMS: atom_id res chain seq x y z
N LEU A 1 -1.22 -10.22 4.64
CA LEU A 1 -2.11 -9.03 4.62
C LEU A 1 -3.58 -9.40 4.78
N ARG A 2 -4.21 -10.06 3.80
CA ARG A 2 -5.65 -10.43 3.83
C ARG A 2 -6.10 -11.15 5.10
N LYS A 3 -5.43 -12.26 5.45
CA LYS A 3 -5.70 -13.01 6.67
C LYS A 3 -5.57 -12.18 7.96
N MET A 4 -4.69 -11.18 8.00
CA MET A 4 -4.57 -10.30 9.17
C MET A 4 -5.72 -9.30 9.23
N ALA A 5 -6.06 -8.67 8.11
CA ALA A 5 -7.19 -7.75 8.01
C ALA A 5 -8.53 -8.43 8.33
N GLU A 6 -8.70 -9.70 7.98
CA GLU A 6 -9.90 -10.49 8.27
C GLU A 6 -10.00 -10.96 9.74
N THR A 7 -8.89 -10.94 10.49
CA THR A 7 -8.83 -11.50 11.86
C THR A 7 -8.71 -10.41 12.93
N THR A 8 -8.53 -9.14 12.54
CA THR A 8 -8.32 -8.04 13.48
C THR A 8 -9.32 -6.92 13.26
N SER A 9 -9.82 -6.35 14.35
CA SER A 9 -10.61 -5.12 14.36
C SER A 9 -9.73 -3.86 14.38
N LEU A 10 -8.41 -4.02 14.30
CA LEU A 10 -7.46 -2.92 14.34
C LEU A 10 -7.20 -2.36 12.95
N ASN A 11 -6.90 -1.06 12.89
CA ASN A 11 -6.36 -0.43 11.70
C ASN A 11 -4.94 -0.94 11.45
N LEU A 12 -4.66 -1.27 10.19
CA LEU A 12 -3.41 -1.84 9.73
C LEU A 12 -2.68 -0.85 8.82
N ILE A 13 -1.37 -0.79 9.00
CA ILE A 13 -0.46 -0.11 8.08
C ILE A 13 0.41 -1.16 7.42
N ALA A 14 0.36 -1.24 6.09
CA ALA A 14 1.21 -2.15 5.32
C ALA A 14 2.61 -1.54 5.19
N SER A 15 3.62 -2.16 5.79
CA SER A 15 5.01 -1.69 5.71
C SER A 15 5.88 -2.74 5.01
N GLY A 16 6.37 -2.42 3.82
CA GLY A 16 7.32 -3.25 3.08
C GLY A 16 6.71 -4.12 1.97
N GLY A 17 7.57 -4.50 1.01
CA GLY A 17 7.19 -5.31 -0.15
C GLY A 17 6.67 -4.53 -1.36
N ILE A 18 6.53 -3.20 -1.25
CA ILE A 18 6.11 -2.35 -2.38
C ILE A 18 7.34 -1.98 -3.21
N SER A 19 7.32 -2.36 -4.50
CA SER A 19 8.40 -2.08 -5.46
C SER A 19 7.93 -1.37 -6.73
N SER A 20 6.62 -1.33 -6.96
CA SER A 20 5.98 -0.79 -8.17
C SER A 20 4.65 -0.11 -7.85
N LEU A 21 4.11 0.62 -8.83
CA LEU A 21 2.74 1.16 -8.75
C LEU A 21 1.69 0.06 -8.81
N GLU A 22 1.97 -1.06 -9.50
CA GLU A 22 1.08 -2.24 -9.48
C GLU A 22 0.93 -2.83 -8.07
N ASP A 23 1.99 -2.86 -7.26
CA ASP A 23 1.90 -3.32 -5.87
C ASP A 23 0.90 -2.46 -5.07
N LEU A 24 0.95 -1.13 -5.25
CA LEU A 24 0.03 -0.20 -4.60
C LEU A 24 -1.42 -0.41 -5.03
N LYS A 25 -1.64 -0.53 -6.35
CA LYS A 25 -2.97 -0.80 -6.92
C LYS A 25 -3.51 -2.14 -6.43
N ALA A 26 -2.69 -3.18 -6.40
CA ALA A 26 -3.07 -4.48 -5.89
C ALA A 26 -3.52 -4.41 -4.44
N ILE A 27 -2.79 -3.66 -3.58
CA ILE A 27 -3.19 -3.47 -2.18
C ILE A 27 -4.53 -2.72 -2.07
N ARG A 28 -4.71 -1.64 -2.85
CA ARG A 28 -5.99 -0.91 -2.92
C ARG A 28 -7.14 -1.83 -3.34
N ASP A 29 -6.92 -2.64 -4.38
CA ASP A 29 -7.92 -3.54 -4.96
C ASP A 29 -8.25 -4.75 -4.08
N LEU A 30 -7.49 -4.99 -3.01
CA LEU A 30 -7.90 -5.96 -1.98
C LEU A 30 -9.18 -5.52 -1.24
N GLY A 31 -9.55 -4.23 -1.30
CA GLY A 31 -10.78 -3.71 -0.70
C GLY A 31 -10.85 -3.95 0.80
N LEU A 32 -9.70 -3.88 1.48
CA LEU A 32 -9.60 -4.14 2.91
C LEU A 32 -9.78 -2.82 3.67
N ASP A 33 -10.99 -2.57 4.19
CA ASP A 33 -11.30 -1.39 4.99
C ASP A 33 -10.37 -1.22 6.20
N SER A 34 -9.84 -2.32 6.74
CA SER A 34 -8.91 -2.28 7.87
C SER A 34 -7.52 -1.74 7.50
N ILE A 35 -7.18 -1.51 6.22
CA ILE A 35 -5.89 -0.95 5.83
C ILE A 35 -6.00 0.56 5.71
N GLU A 36 -5.38 1.26 6.68
CA GLU A 36 -5.40 2.72 6.77
C GLU A 36 -4.28 3.37 5.95
N GLY A 37 -3.19 2.65 5.69
CA GLY A 37 -2.06 3.23 4.96
C GLY A 37 -0.97 2.25 4.58
N ILE A 38 -0.01 2.79 3.82
CA ILE A 38 1.13 2.06 3.27
C ILE A 38 2.41 2.85 3.56
N ILE A 39 3.46 2.15 4.00
CA ILE A 39 4.81 2.71 4.15
C ILE A 39 5.70 2.11 3.07
N THR A 40 6.20 2.97 2.18
CA THR A 40 7.20 2.64 1.17
C THR A 40 8.32 3.67 1.17
N GLY A 41 9.56 3.19 1.10
CA GLY A 41 10.76 4.04 1.11
C GLY A 41 11.68 3.66 -0.03
N LYS A 42 12.20 2.42 -0.03
CA LYS A 42 13.16 1.94 -1.03
C LYS A 42 12.70 2.22 -2.46
N ALA A 43 11.44 1.96 -2.80
CA ALA A 43 10.91 2.17 -4.16
C ALA A 43 10.95 3.64 -4.60
N VAL A 44 10.68 4.57 -3.67
CA VAL A 44 10.77 6.01 -3.92
C VAL A 44 12.23 6.44 -4.05
N TYR A 45 13.09 6.02 -3.12
CA TYR A 45 14.51 6.35 -3.14
C TYR A 45 15.26 5.75 -4.34
N SER A 46 14.83 4.60 -4.86
CA SER A 46 15.41 3.97 -6.04
C SER A 46 14.84 4.50 -7.36
N GLY A 47 13.87 5.42 -7.32
CA GLY A 47 13.23 5.97 -8.51
C GLY A 47 12.31 5.00 -9.25
N ALA A 48 11.74 4.01 -8.56
CA ALA A 48 10.75 3.11 -9.16
C ALA A 48 9.43 3.84 -9.45
N PHE A 49 9.08 4.82 -8.61
CA PHE A 49 8.00 5.79 -8.80
C PHE A 49 8.19 6.97 -7.84
N THR A 50 7.55 8.09 -8.15
CA THR A 50 7.50 9.30 -7.32
C THR A 50 6.37 9.22 -6.28
N VAL A 51 6.47 10.03 -5.22
CA VAL A 51 5.42 10.12 -4.20
C VAL A 51 4.08 10.51 -4.82
N GLU A 52 4.10 11.44 -5.78
CA GLU A 52 2.90 11.90 -6.52
C GLU A 52 2.24 10.75 -7.29
N GLU A 53 3.03 9.95 -8.03
CA GLU A 53 2.52 8.77 -8.73
C GLU A 53 1.94 7.73 -7.77
N GLY A 54 2.56 7.55 -6.60
CA GLY A 54 2.09 6.65 -5.56
C GLY A 54 0.73 7.06 -5.01
N ILE A 55 0.54 8.35 -4.69
CA ILE A 55 -0.75 8.90 -4.23
C ILE A 55 -1.82 8.75 -5.31
N ALA A 56 -1.49 9.08 -6.56
CA ALA A 56 -2.42 8.95 -7.67
C ALA A 56 -2.84 7.48 -7.91
N ALA A 57 -1.94 6.51 -7.69
CA ALA A 57 -2.23 5.09 -7.85
C ALA A 57 -3.24 4.54 -6.84
N VAL A 58 -3.32 5.11 -5.63
CA VAL A 58 -4.22 4.67 -4.57
C VAL A 58 -5.54 5.44 -4.48
N GLY A 59 -5.71 6.50 -5.28
CA GLY A 59 -7.00 7.18 -5.45
C GLY A 59 -7.06 8.63 -4.98
N GLY A 60 -5.95 9.20 -4.49
CA GLY A 60 -5.90 10.59 -4.00
C GLY A 60 -6.44 10.77 -2.59
#